data_AF-A0A0B6ZPR6-F1
#
_entry.id   AF-A0A0B6ZPR6-F1
#
_cell.length_a   1.000
_cell.length_b   1.000
_cell.length_c   1.000
_cell.angle_alpha   90.00
_cell.angle_beta   90.00
_cell.angle_gamma   90.00
#
_symmetry.space_group_name_H-M   'P 1'
#
loop_
_entity.id
_entity.type
_entity.pdbx_description
1 polymer ?
#
loop_
_entity_poly.entity_id
_entity_poly.type
_entity_poly.pdbx_seq_one_letter_code
_entity_poly.pdbx_strand_id
1 'polypeptide(L)'
;HIVRTKTDCKNLEIARQFSNTNKALGISLYIRSSQLYQLKDSIIEHVSGNQRIITYLNIRASLNGVATSNQNLQYESEHDGSKLASSAADTILEVQKETSSLYSSTLLPSEEEIQHCTEGCLSPKALAANLLEDLKAENIATVRSAKAFIQMLKAFRGSGKMSLADVLTNQDSYYIVPQLIDVATAAQTEPAKE
;
A
#
# COMPACT_ATOMS: atom_id res chain seq x y z
N HIS A 1 -22.51 -22.27 15.78
CA HIS A 1 -21.45 -21.59 15.00
C HIS A 1 -22.04 -20.33 14.38
N ILE A 2 -21.25 -19.27 14.20
CA ILE A 2 -21.66 -18.01 13.57
C ILE A 2 -20.75 -17.78 12.36
N VAL A 3 -21.32 -17.42 11.21
CA VAL A 3 -20.54 -17.01 10.04
C VAL A 3 -20.74 -15.53 9.82
N ARG A 4 -19.63 -14.79 9.76
CA ARG A 4 -19.60 -13.38 9.38
C ARG A 4 -18.95 -13.28 8.01
N THR A 5 -19.62 -12.64 7.07
CA THR A 5 -19.04 -12.31 5.76
C THR A 5 -19.12 -10.81 5.54
N LYS A 6 -18.02 -10.22 5.08
CA LYS A 6 -17.93 -8.84 4.64
C LYS A 6 -17.62 -8.82 3.15
N THR A 7 -18.42 -8.09 2.39
CA THR A 7 -18.21 -7.78 0.98
C THR A 7 -18.28 -6.27 0.79
N ASP A 8 -17.72 -5.78 -0.32
CA ASP A 8 -17.92 -4.41 -0.78
C ASP A 8 -17.57 -3.32 0.25
N CYS A 9 -16.50 -3.56 1.03
CA CYS A 9 -16.00 -2.59 1.98
C CYS A 9 -15.60 -1.30 1.25
N LYS A 10 -16.26 -0.19 1.59
CA LYS A 10 -15.82 1.14 1.18
C LYS A 10 -14.70 1.56 2.12
N ASN A 11 -13.48 1.67 1.62
CA ASN A 11 -12.45 2.37 2.38
C ASN A 11 -12.89 3.82 2.55
N LEU A 12 -12.78 4.34 3.78
CA LEU A 12 -12.62 5.78 3.97
C LEU A 12 -11.39 6.15 3.13
N GLU A 13 -11.54 7.09 2.20
CA GLU A 13 -10.54 7.42 1.17
C GLU A 13 -9.10 7.24 1.68
N ILE A 14 -8.43 6.17 1.24
CA ILE A 14 -6.98 6.09 1.37
C ILE A 14 -6.49 7.11 0.37
N ALA A 15 -5.93 8.23 0.83
CA ALA A 15 -5.56 9.30 -0.07
C ALA A 15 -4.59 8.74 -1.12
N ARG A 16 -4.68 9.27 -2.35
CA ARG A 16 -3.82 8.93 -3.50
C ARG A 16 -4.09 7.59 -4.19
N GLN A 17 -5.21 6.91 -3.92
CA GLN A 17 -5.68 5.82 -4.79
C GLN A 17 -6.51 6.36 -5.95
N PHE A 18 -6.10 6.06 -7.18
CA PHE A 18 -6.79 6.50 -8.40
C PHE A 18 -7.08 5.29 -9.31
N SER A 19 -8.21 5.34 -10.01
CA SER A 19 -8.55 4.37 -11.06
C SER A 19 -8.99 5.11 -12.32
N ASN A 20 -8.76 4.50 -13.47
CA ASN A 20 -9.14 5.08 -14.75
C ASN A 20 -10.67 5.12 -14.87
N THR A 21 -11.22 6.26 -15.32
CA THR A 21 -12.66 6.40 -15.57
C THR A 21 -13.13 5.52 -16.74
N ASN A 22 -12.25 5.26 -17.70
CA ASN A 22 -12.47 4.26 -18.74
C ASN A 22 -12.31 2.85 -18.15
N LYS A 23 -13.45 2.16 -18.01
CA LYS A 23 -13.53 0.81 -17.44
C LYS A 23 -12.62 -0.19 -18.14
N ALA A 24 -12.40 -0.09 -19.45
CA ALA A 24 -11.54 -1.03 -20.17
C ALA A 24 -10.07 -0.91 -19.74
N LEU A 25 -9.59 0.32 -19.49
CA LEU A 25 -8.22 0.60 -19.04
C LEU A 25 -8.09 0.59 -17.51
N GLY A 26 -9.19 0.36 -16.80
CA GLY A 26 -9.24 0.32 -15.35
C GLY A 26 -8.79 -1.02 -14.75
N ILE A 27 -8.64 -1.00 -13.43
CA ILE A 27 -8.42 -2.18 -12.60
C ILE A 27 -9.70 -2.44 -11.82
N SER A 28 -10.16 -3.68 -11.83
CA SER A 28 -11.25 -4.13 -10.99
C SER A 28 -10.71 -4.91 -9.79
N LEU A 29 -11.40 -4.71 -8.65
CA LEU A 29 -11.03 -5.23 -7.35
C LEU A 29 -12.20 -6.02 -6.80
N TYR A 30 -11.95 -7.26 -6.38
CA TYR A 30 -12.89 -8.09 -5.65
C TYR A 30 -12.32 -8.39 -4.27
N ILE A 31 -13.04 -8.00 -3.22
CA ILE A 31 -12.65 -8.23 -1.83
C ILE A 31 -13.76 -9.03 -1.13
N ARG A 32 -13.36 -10.13 -0.50
CA ARG A 32 -14.23 -10.89 0.39
C ARG A 32 -13.49 -11.26 1.64
N SER A 33 -14.10 -11.02 2.79
CA SER A 33 -13.61 -11.47 4.09
C SER A 33 -14.69 -12.32 4.76
N SER A 34 -14.31 -13.50 5.25
CA SER A 34 -15.22 -14.43 5.90
C SER A 34 -14.59 -14.93 7.19
N GLN A 35 -15.34 -14.91 8.28
CA GLN A 35 -14.95 -15.44 9.58
C GLN A 35 -16.00 -16.46 10.05
N LEU A 36 -15.53 -17.63 10.50
CA LEU A 36 -16.33 -18.65 11.15
C LEU A 36 -15.98 -18.65 12.63
N TYR A 37 -16.98 -18.39 13.47
CA TYR A 37 -16.89 -18.45 14.93
C TYR A 37 -17.54 -19.75 15.41
N GLN A 38 -16.75 -20.58 16.09
CA GLN A 38 -17.21 -21.75 16.81
C GLN A 38 -17.42 -21.36 18.26
N LEU A 39 -18.59 -21.71 18.79
CA LEU A 39 -19.02 -21.35 20.12
C LEU A 39 -19.21 -22.62 20.93
N LYS A 40 -18.76 -22.59 22.18
CA LYS A 40 -19.03 -23.60 23.19
C LYS A 40 -19.45 -22.88 24.46
N ASP A 41 -20.62 -23.24 25.00
CA ASP A 41 -21.17 -22.60 26.20
C ASP A 41 -21.25 -21.06 26.09
N SER A 42 -21.59 -20.55 24.90
CA SER A 42 -21.62 -19.11 24.55
C SER A 42 -20.27 -18.38 24.56
N ILE A 43 -19.16 -19.10 24.73
CA ILE A 43 -17.79 -18.59 24.60
C ILE A 43 -17.28 -18.91 23.20
N ILE A 44 -16.47 -18.01 22.63
CA ILE A 44 -15.76 -18.26 21.38
C ILE A 44 -14.64 -19.26 21.64
N GLU A 45 -14.82 -20.49 21.19
CA GLU A 45 -13.83 -21.57 21.30
C GLU A 45 -12.79 -21.47 20.19
N HIS A 46 -13.20 -21.08 18.98
CA HIS A 46 -12.31 -20.99 17.84
C HIS A 46 -12.86 -20.02 16.79
N VAL A 47 -11.98 -19.26 16.15
CA VAL A 47 -12.29 -18.39 15.01
C VAL A 47 -11.32 -18.68 13.88
N SER A 48 -11.86 -19.08 12.73
CA SER A 48 -11.09 -19.16 11.49
C SER A 48 -11.56 -18.07 10.52
N GLY A 49 -10.63 -17.25 10.05
CA GLY A 49 -10.87 -16.18 9.09
C GLY A 49 -10.14 -16.42 7.77
N ASN A 50 -10.78 -16.08 6.66
CA ASN A 50 -10.15 -15.97 5.36
C ASN A 50 -10.52 -14.63 4.72
N GLN A 51 -9.52 -13.91 4.24
CA GLN A 51 -9.69 -12.72 3.43
C GLN A 51 -9.02 -12.94 2.09
N ARG A 52 -9.76 -12.67 1.02
CA ARG A 52 -9.27 -12.78 -0.36
C ARG A 52 -9.46 -11.46 -1.07
N ILE A 53 -8.39 -10.97 -1.67
CA ILE A 53 -8.33 -9.77 -2.49
C ILE A 53 -7.87 -10.22 -3.88
N ILE A 54 -8.68 -9.93 -4.89
CA ILE A 54 -8.37 -10.24 -6.29
C ILE A 54 -8.35 -8.94 -7.06
N THR A 55 -7.23 -8.65 -7.71
CA THR A 55 -7.06 -7.52 -8.63
C THR A 55 -6.89 -8.04 -10.05
N TYR A 56 -7.54 -7.42 -11.02
CA TYR A 56 -7.33 -7.76 -12.43
C TYR A 56 -7.44 -6.54 -13.33
N LEU A 57 -6.65 -6.54 -14.40
CA LEU A 57 -6.72 -5.52 -15.45
C LEU A 57 -7.89 -5.84 -16.38
N ASN A 58 -8.81 -4.90 -16.58
CA ASN A 58 -10.08 -5.18 -17.26
C ASN A 58 -9.91 -5.57 -18.74
N ILE A 59 -9.00 -4.91 -19.47
CA ILE A 59 -8.70 -5.26 -20.87
C ILE A 59 -8.01 -6.63 -21.00
N ARG A 60 -7.41 -7.16 -19.94
CA ARG A 60 -6.69 -8.44 -19.96
C ARG A 60 -6.77 -9.14 -18.60
N ALA A 61 -7.90 -9.79 -18.34
CA ALA A 61 -8.17 -10.46 -17.06
C ALA A 61 -7.16 -11.56 -16.68
N SER A 62 -6.40 -12.08 -17.65
CA SER A 62 -5.29 -13.01 -17.37
C SER A 62 -4.14 -12.36 -16.59
N LEU A 63 -4.01 -11.03 -16.62
CA LEU A 63 -3.11 -10.26 -15.76
C LEU A 63 -3.85 -9.92 -14.48
N ASN A 64 -3.79 -10.85 -13.52
CA ASN A 64 -4.42 -10.71 -12.22
C ASN A 64 -3.43 -11.01 -11.08
N GLY A 65 -3.79 -10.53 -9.90
CA GLY A 65 -3.11 -10.82 -8.65
C GLY A 65 -4.12 -11.28 -7.61
N VAL A 66 -3.69 -12.20 -6.74
CA VAL A 66 -4.50 -12.67 -5.61
C VAL A 66 -3.67 -12.56 -4.35
N ALA A 67 -4.19 -11.81 -3.37
CA ALA A 67 -3.68 -11.81 -2.01
C ALA A 67 -4.69 -12.54 -1.11
N THR A 68 -4.21 -13.48 -0.31
CA THR A 68 -5.02 -14.23 0.64
C THR A 68 -4.42 -14.10 2.03
N SER A 69 -5.25 -13.78 3.02
CA SER A 69 -4.89 -13.75 4.42
C SER A 69 -5.76 -14.73 5.18
N ASN A 70 -5.14 -15.55 6.02
CA ASN A 70 -5.84 -16.49 6.89
C ASN A 70 -5.57 -16.11 8.34
N GLN A 71 -6.60 -16.18 9.16
CA GLN A 71 -6.51 -15.92 10.59
C GLN A 71 -7.02 -17.16 11.32
N ASN A 72 -6.35 -17.52 12.39
CA ASN A 72 -6.79 -18.57 13.29
C ASN A 72 -6.63 -18.07 14.72
N LEU A 73 -7.71 -18.12 15.49
CA LEU A 73 -7.75 -17.80 16.90
C LEU A 73 -8.37 -18.98 17.63
N GLN A 74 -7.65 -19.55 18.59
CA GLN A 74 -8.08 -20.70 19.36
C GLN A 74 -8.14 -20.32 20.84
N TYR A 75 -9.22 -20.70 21.52
CA TYR A 75 -9.28 -20.67 22.97
C TYR A 75 -8.46 -21.84 23.52
N GLU A 76 -7.50 -21.52 24.37
CA GLU A 76 -6.59 -22.51 24.98
C GLU A 76 -6.97 -22.79 26.43
N SER A 77 -7.00 -21.76 27.28
CA SER A 77 -7.33 -21.87 28.71
C SER A 77 -7.85 -20.55 29.28
N GLU A 78 -8.51 -20.64 30.44
CA GLU A 78 -8.87 -19.50 31.27
C GLU A 78 -8.00 -19.42 32.52
N HIS A 79 -7.76 -18.19 32.96
CA HIS A 79 -7.04 -17.87 34.18
C HIS A 79 -7.73 -16.72 34.90
N ASP A 80 -7.65 -16.70 36.22
CA ASP A 80 -8.18 -15.59 37.01
C ASP A 80 -7.44 -14.30 36.66
N GLY A 81 -8.21 -13.29 36.24
CA GLY A 81 -7.70 -11.95 35.92
C GLY A 81 -7.49 -11.08 37.17
N SER A 82 -6.85 -9.94 36.96
CA SER A 82 -6.81 -8.86 37.95
C SER A 82 -8.19 -8.22 38.15
N LYS A 83 -8.34 -7.38 39.17
CA LYS A 83 -9.62 -6.72 39.49
C LYS A 83 -10.21 -6.02 38.27
N LEU A 84 -11.53 -6.16 38.11
CA LEU A 84 -12.31 -5.42 37.13
C LEU A 84 -12.09 -3.91 37.30
N ALA A 85 -11.59 -3.26 36.25
CA ALA A 85 -11.48 -1.82 36.23
C ALA A 85 -12.87 -1.15 36.15
N SER A 86 -13.01 0.02 36.77
CA SER A 86 -14.24 0.80 36.79
C SER A 86 -14.63 1.36 35.42
N SER A 87 -13.64 1.70 34.59
CA SER A 87 -13.84 2.13 33.20
C SER A 87 -12.59 1.91 32.35
N ALA A 88 -12.77 1.88 31.02
CA ALA A 88 -11.65 1.80 30.07
C ALA A 88 -10.70 3.01 30.20
N ALA A 89 -11.23 4.19 30.51
CA ALA A 89 -10.42 5.40 30.71
C ALA A 89 -9.56 5.31 31.98
N ASP A 90 -10.13 4.82 33.08
CA ASP A 90 -9.38 4.60 34.33
C ASP A 90 -8.30 3.54 34.14
N THR A 91 -8.61 2.47 33.40
CA THR A 91 -7.65 1.41 33.05
C THR A 91 -6.46 1.97 32.28
N ILE A 92 -6.72 2.83 31.27
CA ILE A 92 -5.65 3.44 30.47
C ILE A 92 -4.76 4.31 31.38
N LEU A 93 -5.33 5.09 32.29
CA LEU A 93 -4.57 5.93 33.22
C LEU A 93 -3.75 5.10 34.23
N GLU A 94 -4.27 3.98 34.72
CA GLU A 94 -3.54 3.07 35.60
C GLU A 94 -2.38 2.38 34.85
N VAL A 95 -2.64 1.85 33.66
CA VAL A 95 -1.60 1.23 32.83
C VAL A 95 -0.53 2.24 32.43
N GLN A 96 -0.89 3.50 32.14
CA GLN A 96 0.06 4.59 31.89
C GLN A 96 1.00 4.81 33.09
N LYS A 97 0.45 4.81 34.32
CA LYS A 97 1.24 4.96 35.55
C LYS A 97 2.16 3.77 35.79
N GLU A 98 1.71 2.55 35.52
CA GLU A 98 2.50 1.33 35.75
C GLU A 98 3.60 1.13 34.71
N THR A 99 3.30 1.37 33.43
CA THR A 99 4.21 1.09 32.31
C THR A 99 5.09 2.27 31.90
N SER A 100 4.86 3.46 32.49
CA SER A 100 5.47 4.74 32.06
C SER A 100 5.32 5.04 30.56
N SER A 101 4.34 4.41 29.89
CA SER A 101 4.07 4.57 28.47
C SER A 101 2.90 5.51 28.24
N LEU A 102 2.89 6.27 27.14
CA LEU A 102 1.76 7.10 26.73
C LEU A 102 0.86 6.30 25.78
N TYR A 103 -0.43 6.27 26.06
CA TYR A 103 -1.42 5.63 25.19
C TYR A 103 -2.31 6.71 24.59
N SER A 104 -2.54 6.62 23.28
CA SER A 104 -3.45 7.50 22.55
C SER A 104 -4.60 6.67 21.96
N SER A 105 -5.76 7.33 21.83
CA SER A 105 -6.89 6.76 21.08
C SER A 105 -6.67 7.03 19.60
N THR A 106 -6.60 5.98 18.80
CA THR A 106 -6.52 6.05 17.33
C THR A 106 -7.65 5.23 16.71
N LEU A 107 -8.01 5.56 15.47
CA LEU A 107 -8.97 4.75 14.73
C LEU A 107 -8.26 3.47 14.28
N LEU A 108 -8.89 2.31 14.41
CA LEU A 108 -8.30 1.06 13.89
C LEU A 108 -7.86 1.11 12.40
N PRO A 109 -8.54 1.84 11.49
CA PRO A 109 -8.07 1.99 10.11
C PRO A 109 -7.08 3.15 9.88
N SER A 110 -6.66 3.91 10.91
CA SER A 110 -5.91 5.15 10.68
C SER A 110 -4.42 4.90 10.55
N GLU A 111 -3.96 4.77 9.30
CA GLU A 111 -3.00 5.69 8.69
C GLU A 111 -2.68 5.24 7.27
N GLU A 112 -2.17 6.14 6.44
CA GLU A 112 -1.58 5.75 5.17
C GLU A 112 -0.35 4.88 5.45
N GLU A 113 -0.26 3.73 4.80
CA GLU A 113 0.97 2.94 4.83
C GLU A 113 2.08 3.75 4.16
N ILE A 114 2.97 4.33 4.97
CA ILE A 114 4.19 4.97 4.46
C ILE A 114 5.15 3.85 4.09
N GLN A 115 5.22 3.53 2.81
CA GLN A 115 6.22 2.61 2.30
C GLN A 115 7.61 3.27 2.39
N HIS A 116 8.27 3.10 3.52
CA HIS A 116 9.68 3.44 3.65
C HIS A 116 10.50 2.46 2.83
N CYS A 117 11.37 2.98 1.96
CA CYS A 117 12.32 2.12 1.30
C CYS A 117 13.38 1.64 2.29
N THR A 118 13.45 0.32 2.49
CA THR A 118 14.35 -0.29 3.45
C THR A 118 15.72 -0.60 2.87
N GLU A 119 15.81 -1.04 1.61
CA GLU A 119 17.07 -1.41 0.96
C GLU A 119 17.06 -1.15 -0.55
N GLY A 120 18.22 -0.81 -1.12
CA GLY A 120 18.42 -0.74 -2.57
C GLY A 120 17.75 0.43 -3.29
N CYS A 121 17.25 1.44 -2.57
CA CYS A 121 16.67 2.62 -3.22
C CYS A 121 17.73 3.57 -3.78
N LEU A 122 17.62 3.78 -5.07
CA LEU A 122 18.40 4.78 -5.79
C LEU A 122 17.66 6.10 -5.77
N SER A 123 18.40 7.20 -5.63
CA SER A 123 17.86 8.51 -5.95
C SER A 123 17.39 8.54 -7.41
N PRO A 124 16.42 9.39 -7.78
CA PRO A 124 15.99 9.53 -9.17
C PRO A 124 17.14 9.75 -10.14
N LYS A 125 18.19 10.48 -9.70
CA LYS A 125 19.40 10.74 -10.48
C LYS A 125 20.24 9.49 -10.70
N ALA A 126 20.52 8.75 -9.64
CA ALA A 126 21.27 7.50 -9.75
C ALA A 126 20.49 6.47 -10.59
N LEU A 127 19.16 6.45 -10.47
CA LEU A 127 18.32 5.58 -11.27
C LEU A 127 18.34 5.98 -12.76
N ALA A 128 18.25 7.28 -13.07
CA ALA A 128 18.34 7.78 -14.44
C ALA A 128 19.69 7.43 -15.09
N ALA A 129 20.80 7.57 -14.36
CA ALA A 129 22.12 7.16 -14.82
C ALA A 129 22.20 5.65 -15.10
N ASN A 130 21.63 4.82 -14.21
CA ASN A 130 21.62 3.37 -14.40
C ASN A 130 20.74 2.91 -15.57
N LEU A 131 19.69 3.66 -15.89
CA LEU A 131 18.74 3.36 -16.97
C LEU A 131 19.01 4.15 -18.26
N LEU A 132 20.14 4.87 -18.34
CA LEU A 132 20.45 5.78 -19.44
C LEU A 132 20.31 5.10 -20.81
N GLU A 133 20.96 3.95 -20.98
CA GLU A 133 20.93 3.20 -22.25
C GLU A 133 19.52 2.76 -22.62
N ASP A 134 18.74 2.27 -21.67
CA ASP A 134 17.37 1.81 -21.92
C ASP A 134 16.41 2.96 -22.24
N LEU A 135 16.72 4.20 -21.82
CA LEU A 135 15.92 5.39 -22.05
C LEU A 135 16.34 6.19 -23.29
N LYS A 136 17.42 5.79 -24.00
CA LYS A 136 17.81 6.46 -25.25
C LYS A 136 16.73 6.34 -26.32
N ALA A 137 16.69 7.35 -27.20
CA ALA A 137 15.71 7.44 -28.29
C ALA A 137 15.67 6.19 -29.19
N GLU A 138 16.84 5.62 -29.46
CA GLU A 138 17.02 4.38 -30.23
C GLU A 138 16.38 3.13 -29.60
N ASN A 139 16.14 3.14 -28.28
CA ASN A 139 15.60 2.00 -27.54
C ASN A 139 14.12 2.14 -27.15
N ILE A 140 13.44 3.26 -27.46
CA ILE A 140 12.06 3.57 -27.02
C ILE A 140 11.06 2.46 -27.40
N ALA A 141 11.21 1.87 -28.58
CA ALA A 141 10.31 0.81 -29.06
C ALA A 141 10.61 -0.59 -28.46
N THR A 142 11.42 -0.66 -27.39
CA THR A 142 11.80 -1.92 -26.74
C THR A 142 11.09 -2.12 -25.41
N VAL A 143 10.93 -3.40 -25.03
CA VAL A 143 10.39 -3.77 -23.71
C VAL A 143 11.28 -3.25 -22.56
N ARG A 144 12.59 -3.13 -22.78
CA ARG A 144 13.52 -2.59 -21.77
C ARG A 144 13.25 -1.12 -21.49
N SER A 145 13.05 -0.31 -22.54
CA SER A 145 12.68 1.10 -22.39
C SER A 145 11.34 1.27 -21.68
N ALA A 146 10.35 0.46 -22.03
CA ALA A 146 9.06 0.47 -21.33
C ALA A 146 9.19 0.12 -19.84
N LYS A 147 10.05 -0.84 -19.48
CA LYS A 147 10.36 -1.16 -18.07
C LYS A 147 11.09 -0.01 -17.37
N ALA A 148 12.08 0.59 -18.02
CA ALA A 148 12.84 1.73 -17.50
C ALA A 148 11.93 2.94 -17.24
N PHE A 149 11.00 3.24 -18.15
CA PHE A 149 9.98 4.26 -17.98
C PHE A 149 9.14 4.02 -16.72
N ILE A 150 8.62 2.80 -16.52
CA ILE A 150 7.82 2.45 -15.34
C ILE A 150 8.63 2.57 -14.04
N GLN A 151 9.92 2.19 -14.06
CA GLN A 151 10.81 2.33 -12.91
C GLN A 151 11.05 3.81 -12.55
N MET A 152 11.38 4.64 -13.55
CA MET A 152 11.53 6.08 -13.37
C MET A 152 10.24 6.74 -12.88
N LEU A 153 9.09 6.33 -13.42
CA LEU A 153 7.77 6.84 -13.00
C LEU A 153 7.50 6.59 -11.51
N LYS A 154 7.84 5.41 -11.01
CA LYS A 154 7.71 5.10 -9.58
C LYS A 154 8.63 5.98 -8.73
N ALA A 155 9.87 6.17 -9.15
CA ALA A 155 10.81 7.05 -8.45
C ALA A 155 10.31 8.51 -8.44
N PHE A 156 9.79 9.01 -9.56
CA PHE A 156 9.30 10.38 -9.68
C PHE A 156 8.07 10.64 -8.80
N ARG A 157 7.13 9.68 -8.71
CA ARG A 157 5.95 9.80 -7.83
C ARG A 157 6.31 9.92 -6.35
N GLY A 158 7.44 9.35 -5.93
CA GLY A 158 7.94 9.42 -4.56
C GLY A 158 8.92 10.57 -4.29
N SER A 159 9.20 11.42 -5.28
CA SER A 159 10.27 12.43 -5.19
C SER A 159 9.74 13.85 -5.06
N GLY A 160 10.50 14.69 -4.37
CA GLY A 160 10.23 16.13 -4.27
C GLY A 160 10.78 16.92 -5.46
N LYS A 161 10.31 18.16 -5.61
CA LYS A 161 10.63 19.06 -6.74
C LYS A 161 12.13 19.19 -6.98
N MET A 162 12.91 19.44 -5.91
CA MET A 162 14.36 19.65 -6.02
C MET A 162 15.08 18.42 -6.59
N SER A 163 14.66 17.22 -6.21
CA SER A 163 15.23 15.97 -6.72
C SER A 163 14.89 15.77 -8.19
N LEU A 164 13.67 16.10 -8.61
CA LEU A 164 13.26 16.03 -10.01
C LEU A 164 14.02 17.05 -10.87
N ALA A 165 14.18 18.28 -10.38
CA ALA A 165 14.94 19.32 -11.03
C ALA A 165 16.42 18.94 -11.21
N ASP A 166 17.07 18.35 -10.18
CA ASP A 166 18.45 17.86 -10.31
C ASP A 166 18.56 16.81 -11.43
N VAL A 167 17.62 15.86 -11.55
CA VAL A 167 17.65 14.86 -12.64
C VAL A 167 17.49 15.50 -14.01
N LEU A 168 16.52 16.40 -14.17
CA LEU A 168 16.17 17.01 -15.46
C LEU A 168 17.23 18.00 -15.95
N THR A 169 17.93 18.66 -15.03
CA THR A 169 18.98 19.64 -15.36
C THR A 169 20.38 19.03 -15.35
N ASN A 170 20.51 17.74 -15.02
CA ASN A 170 21.81 17.10 -14.99
C ASN A 170 22.39 16.93 -16.39
N GLN A 171 23.70 17.16 -16.52
CA GLN A 171 24.43 16.94 -17.78
C GLN A 171 24.40 15.46 -18.21
N ASP A 172 24.43 14.53 -17.25
CA ASP A 172 24.41 13.10 -17.53
C ASP A 172 23.07 12.64 -18.12
N SER A 173 22.00 13.40 -17.88
CA SER A 173 20.66 13.12 -18.38
C SER A 173 20.39 13.68 -19.78
N TYR A 174 21.32 14.47 -20.35
CA TYR A 174 21.07 15.30 -21.55
C TYR A 174 20.38 14.55 -22.70
N TYR A 175 20.82 13.32 -22.99
CA TYR A 175 20.29 12.52 -24.10
C TYR A 175 18.94 11.86 -23.85
N ILE A 176 18.47 11.86 -22.60
CA ILE A 176 17.21 11.23 -22.18
C ILE A 176 16.21 12.22 -21.60
N VAL A 177 16.52 13.53 -21.61
CA VAL A 177 15.63 14.59 -21.10
C VAL A 177 14.21 14.49 -21.69
N PRO A 178 14.00 14.27 -23.01
CA PRO A 178 12.64 14.13 -23.55
C PRO A 178 11.86 12.99 -22.88
N GLN A 179 12.49 11.84 -22.65
CA GLN A 179 11.85 10.69 -22.00
C GLN A 179 11.59 10.99 -20.51
N LEU A 180 12.49 11.72 -19.84
CA LEU A 180 12.30 12.14 -18.46
C LEU A 180 11.15 13.15 -18.30
N ILE A 181 10.91 14.01 -19.30
CA ILE A 181 9.74 14.91 -19.35
C ILE A 181 8.44 14.10 -19.47
N ASP A 182 8.43 13.07 -20.32
CA ASP A 182 7.28 12.16 -20.43
C ASP A 182 6.99 11.46 -19.08
N VAL A 183 8.05 11.02 -18.38
CA VAL A 183 7.93 10.43 -17.04
C VAL A 183 7.38 11.45 -16.02
N ALA A 184 7.89 12.68 -16.00
CA ALA A 184 7.42 13.74 -15.12
C ALA A 184 5.93 14.04 -15.33
N THR A 185 5.53 14.18 -16.60
CA THR A 185 4.13 14.40 -16.97
C THR A 185 3.25 13.23 -16.52
N ALA A 186 3.71 11.99 -16.73
CA ALA A 186 2.98 10.79 -16.32
C ALA A 186 2.92 10.56 -14.80
N ALA A 187 3.84 11.18 -14.03
CA ALA A 187 3.87 11.07 -12.58
C ALA A 187 2.60 11.62 -11.95
N GLN A 188 2.05 12.72 -12.49
CA GLN A 188 0.81 13.36 -12.05
C GLN A 188 0.84 13.72 -10.55
N THR A 189 1.99 14.18 -10.05
CA THR A 189 2.17 14.69 -8.70
C THR A 189 2.46 16.19 -8.74
N GLU A 190 2.09 16.94 -7.69
CA GLU A 190 2.36 18.38 -7.65
C GLU A 190 3.86 18.70 -7.82
N PRO A 191 4.80 17.99 -7.14
CA PRO A 191 6.23 18.21 -7.35
C PRO A 191 6.74 18.01 -8.78
N ALA A 192 6.07 17.17 -9.58
CA ALA A 192 6.45 16.92 -10.97
C ALA A 192 5.87 17.95 -11.96
N LYS A 193 4.81 18.66 -11.54
CA LYS A 193 4.18 19.74 -12.31
C LYS A 193 4.90 21.08 -12.11
N GLU A 194 5.42 21.32 -10.89
CA GLU A 194 6.10 22.56 -10.46
C GLU A 194 7.53 22.75 -10.97
#